data_AF-A0A6A4ZI89-F1
#
_entry.id   AF-A0A6A4ZI89-F1
#
_cell.length_a   1.000
_cell.length_b   1.000
_cell.length_c   1.000
_cell.angle_alpha   90.00
_cell.angle_beta   90.00
_cell.angle_gamma   90.00
#
_symmetry.space_group_name_H-M   'P 1'
#
loop_
_entity.id
_entity.type
_entity.pdbx_description
1 polymer ?
#
loop_
_entity_poly.entity_id
_entity_poly.type
_entity_poly.pdbx_seq_one_letter_code
_entity_poly.pdbx_strand_id
1 'polypeptide(L)'
;MYSASQWAAIGLSLVACGVAIFYADELSRLIPVDKASSTSAFTDAEHALFLASMEYHARPKAHHTKNRLAFCCSADVDVSIRATDLMEKFEHSHDIVPRHHERINSNVELMESFGHYFSQGAAAEQSMVCTSIHCRPLLSFAPSSAEAFHQVVQLAKSIPTVESALGGNAAQMAQRAAYEGFEVLLGGAVGTDMRTLFHPNVQVVGSVEDGGQEDVHLVLEYAKGDAVNNLVSPRANRYYLNHDVYNARLSVLEEFDQALTTFNPNMVVIGGLQLMEVDTDEDRRYSRLKDLSAMLQRLTATKSTLTHYEFAAASDFTLFDDTVKLVLPHVHSIGFNEQELAILHHFLMTGTPSNQ
;
A
#
# COMPACT_ATOMS: atom_id res chain seq x y z
N MET A 1 18.35 46.64 -27.30
CA MET A 1 18.59 47.69 -26.29
C MET A 1 17.31 47.83 -25.48
N TYR A 2 17.37 47.69 -24.16
CA TYR A 2 16.18 47.82 -23.32
C TYR A 2 15.61 49.25 -23.41
N SER A 3 14.28 49.37 -23.44
CA SER A 3 13.62 50.67 -23.41
C SER A 3 13.83 51.36 -22.06
N ALA A 4 13.64 52.68 -22.02
CA ALA A 4 13.70 53.44 -20.76
C ALA A 4 12.72 52.91 -19.70
N SER A 5 11.54 52.43 -20.13
CA SER A 5 10.56 51.80 -19.24
C SER A 5 11.02 50.45 -18.69
N GLN A 6 11.74 49.65 -19.48
CA GLN A 6 12.31 48.38 -19.02
C GLN A 6 13.44 48.60 -18.01
N TRP A 7 14.29 49.60 -18.22
CA TRP A 7 15.31 49.98 -17.25
C TRP A 7 14.71 50.51 -15.95
N ALA A 8 13.65 51.33 -16.03
CA ALA A 8 12.94 51.80 -14.85
C ALA A 8 12.29 50.66 -14.06
N ALA A 9 11.67 49.68 -14.75
CA ALA A 9 11.09 48.51 -14.11
C ALA A 9 12.14 47.64 -13.41
N ILE A 10 13.29 47.39 -14.05
CA ILE A 10 14.39 46.64 -13.44
C ILE A 10 14.93 47.39 -12.21
N GLY A 11 15.12 48.71 -12.31
CA GLY A 11 15.56 49.54 -11.18
C GLY A 11 14.60 49.48 -10.00
N LEU A 12 13.29 49.60 -10.26
CA LEU A 12 12.24 49.46 -9.24
C LEU A 12 12.23 48.07 -8.61
N SER A 13 12.35 47.00 -9.40
CA SER A 13 12.40 45.63 -8.89
C SER A 13 13.64 45.40 -8.03
N LEU A 14 14.82 45.91 -8.43
CA LEU A 14 16.04 45.79 -7.63
C LEU A 14 15.94 46.57 -6.31
N VAL A 15 15.33 47.75 -6.32
CA VAL A 15 15.06 48.51 -5.10
C VAL A 15 14.06 47.79 -4.20
N ALA A 16 12.99 47.25 -4.76
CA ALA A 16 12.00 46.47 -4.01
C ALA A 16 12.64 45.21 -3.39
N CYS A 17 13.47 44.47 -4.14
CA CYS A 17 14.22 43.34 -3.62
C CYS A 17 15.22 43.77 -2.54
N GLY A 18 15.94 44.88 -2.74
CA GLY A 18 16.86 45.42 -1.74
C GLY A 18 16.14 45.79 -0.44
N VAL A 19 14.99 46.47 -0.54
CA VAL A 19 14.16 46.82 0.62
C VAL A 19 13.64 45.56 1.30
N ALA A 20 13.15 44.58 0.54
CA ALA A 20 12.68 43.31 1.10
C ALA A 20 13.79 42.53 1.82
N ILE A 21 15.03 42.53 1.31
CA ILE A 21 16.15 41.81 1.93
C ILE A 21 16.66 42.52 3.19
N PHE A 22 16.84 43.84 3.14
CA PHE A 22 17.45 44.58 4.25
C PHE A 22 16.46 44.98 5.34
N TYR A 23 15.17 45.01 5.04
CA TYR A 23 14.12 45.40 5.98
C TYR A 23 13.05 44.32 6.14
N ALA A 24 13.36 43.05 5.83
CA ALA A 24 12.44 41.92 6.02
C ALA A 24 11.85 41.90 7.44
N ASP A 25 12.72 42.05 8.45
CA ASP A 25 12.35 41.99 9.86
C ASP A 25 11.44 43.18 10.24
N GLU A 26 11.76 44.39 9.82
CA GLU A 26 10.96 45.59 10.08
C GLU A 26 9.63 45.59 9.31
N LEU A 27 9.61 45.08 8.07
CA LEU A 27 8.38 44.92 7.29
C LEU A 27 7.48 43.83 7.89
N SER A 28 8.05 42.74 8.41
CA SER A 28 7.27 41.68 9.08
C SER A 28 6.57 42.17 10.34
N ARG A 29 7.12 43.18 11.03
CA ARG A 29 6.49 43.84 12.19
C ARG A 29 5.32 44.76 11.83
N LEU A 30 5.22 45.20 10.58
CA LEU A 30 4.11 46.03 10.08
C LEU A 30 2.89 45.19 9.67
N ILE A 31 3.07 43.88 9.49
CA ILE A 31 1.96 42.94 9.32
C ILE A 31 1.32 42.80 10.71
N PRO A 32 0.03 43.16 10.87
CA PRO A 32 -0.66 42.95 12.13
C PRO A 32 -0.63 41.46 12.44
N VAL A 33 0.13 41.07 13.46
CA VAL A 33 -0.02 39.75 14.07
C VAL A 33 -1.33 39.82 14.85
N ASP A 34 -2.44 39.59 14.15
CA ASP A 34 -3.70 39.30 14.82
C ASP A 34 -3.42 38.08 15.70
N LYS A 35 -3.29 38.30 17.01
CA LYS A 35 -3.22 37.23 18.02
C LYS A 35 -4.47 36.34 18.01
N ALA A 36 -5.50 36.72 17.24
CA ALA A 36 -6.69 35.92 16.96
C ALA A 36 -6.60 35.12 15.64
N SER A 37 -5.63 35.40 14.75
CA SER A 37 -5.40 34.66 13.50
C SER A 37 -4.08 33.89 13.48
N SER A 38 -3.30 33.90 14.57
CA SER A 38 -2.09 33.07 14.72
C SER A 38 -2.42 31.61 15.06
N THR A 39 -3.42 31.04 14.41
CA THR A 39 -3.58 29.57 14.30
C THR A 39 -2.61 29.05 13.26
N SER A 40 -1.32 29.39 13.38
CA SER A 40 -0.29 28.50 12.87
C SER A 40 -0.48 27.22 13.68
N ALA A 41 -0.99 26.17 13.05
CA ALA A 41 -1.13 24.85 13.67
C ALA A 41 0.23 24.29 14.16
N PHE A 42 1.33 24.91 13.71
CA PHE A 42 2.70 24.56 14.04
C PHE A 42 3.25 25.44 15.16
N THR A 43 3.85 24.78 16.15
CA THR A 43 4.79 25.34 17.12
C THR A 43 6.01 25.96 16.42
N ASP A 44 6.75 26.82 17.10
CA ASP A 44 7.98 27.43 16.56
C ASP A 44 9.01 26.37 16.12
N ALA A 45 9.07 25.24 16.82
CA ALA A 45 9.94 24.12 16.46
C ALA A 45 9.50 23.44 15.16
N GLU A 46 8.20 23.20 14.99
CA GLU A 46 7.64 22.65 13.75
C GLU A 46 7.81 23.62 12.58
N HIS A 47 7.67 24.92 12.83
CA HIS A 47 7.93 25.95 11.84
C HIS A 47 9.40 25.94 11.40
N ALA A 48 10.33 25.90 12.34
CA ALA A 48 11.76 25.82 12.04
C ALA A 48 12.12 24.55 11.24
N LEU A 49 11.52 23.40 11.60
CA LEU A 49 11.72 22.15 10.88
C LEU A 49 11.16 22.22 9.46
N PHE A 50 9.98 22.84 9.29
CA PHE A 50 9.36 23.04 7.98
C PHE A 50 10.25 23.90 7.07
N LEU A 51 10.78 25.02 7.59
CA LEU A 51 11.69 25.88 6.83
C LEU A 51 12.99 25.16 6.46
N ALA A 52 13.59 24.41 7.39
CA ALA A 52 14.79 23.62 7.12
C ALA A 52 14.54 22.55 6.03
N SER A 53 13.36 21.92 6.05
CA SER A 53 12.93 20.97 5.01
C SER A 53 12.77 21.65 3.66
N MET A 54 12.10 22.81 3.61
CA MET A 54 11.95 23.60 2.38
C MET A 54 13.30 24.01 1.80
N GLU A 55 14.23 24.49 2.63
CA GLU A 55 15.58 24.84 2.20
C GLU A 55 16.32 23.62 1.63
N TYR A 56 16.19 22.45 2.25
CA TYR A 56 16.77 21.21 1.73
C TYR A 56 16.17 20.83 0.37
N HIS A 57 14.84 20.88 0.23
CA HIS A 57 14.15 20.57 -1.03
C HIS A 57 14.42 21.59 -2.15
N ALA A 58 14.73 22.83 -1.81
CA ALA A 58 15.10 23.88 -2.76
C ALA A 58 16.54 23.75 -3.27
N ARG A 59 17.38 22.89 -2.65
CA ARG A 59 18.74 22.65 -3.15
C ARG A 59 18.69 22.08 -4.56
N PRO A 60 19.62 22.47 -5.45
CA PRO A 60 19.71 21.88 -6.77
C PRO A 60 19.81 20.36 -6.61
N LYS A 61 18.80 19.64 -7.10
CA LYS A 61 18.88 18.19 -7.17
C LYS A 61 20.10 17.86 -8.02
N ALA A 62 20.91 16.91 -7.56
CA ALA A 62 21.97 16.36 -8.41
C ALA A 62 21.33 15.98 -9.76
N HIS A 63 22.03 16.21 -10.88
CA HIS A 63 21.53 15.81 -12.18
C HIS A 63 21.23 14.32 -12.15
N HIS A 64 19.95 13.97 -11.97
CA HIS A 64 19.51 12.61 -12.05
C HIS A 64 19.63 12.24 -13.53
N THR A 65 20.59 11.39 -13.85
CA THR A 65 20.42 10.51 -15.01
C THR A 65 19.04 9.87 -14.87
N LYS A 66 18.27 9.74 -15.94
CA LYS A 66 16.98 9.06 -15.89
C LYS A 66 17.18 7.66 -15.31
N ASN A 67 16.89 7.48 -14.03
CA ASN A 67 17.07 6.22 -13.36
C ASN A 67 15.86 5.34 -13.69
N ARG A 68 16.14 4.10 -14.09
CA ARG A 68 15.14 3.08 -14.35
C ARG A 68 14.95 2.27 -13.08
N LEU A 69 13.74 2.30 -12.52
CA LEU A 69 13.39 1.63 -11.27
C LEU A 69 12.38 0.53 -11.58
N ALA A 70 12.64 -0.68 -11.07
CA ALA A 70 11.73 -1.81 -11.23
C ALA A 70 11.19 -2.24 -9.86
N PHE A 71 9.90 -2.51 -9.78
CA PHE A 71 9.19 -2.86 -8.54
C PHE A 71 8.42 -4.18 -8.74
N CYS A 72 8.39 -5.03 -7.71
CA CYS A 72 7.63 -6.29 -7.67
C CYS A 72 7.35 -6.64 -6.20
N CYS A 73 6.42 -7.48 -5.81
CA CYS A 73 5.45 -8.17 -6.66
C CYS A 73 4.00 -7.93 -6.20
N SER A 74 3.76 -7.02 -5.25
CA SER A 74 2.41 -6.68 -4.80
C SER A 74 1.77 -5.52 -5.58
N ALA A 75 0.60 -5.80 -6.14
CA ALA A 75 -0.31 -4.82 -6.69
C ALA A 75 -1.74 -5.28 -6.43
N ASP A 76 -2.57 -4.40 -5.89
CA ASP A 76 -3.97 -4.65 -5.59
C ASP A 76 -4.78 -3.34 -5.70
N VAL A 77 -6.10 -3.45 -5.63
CA VAL A 77 -7.00 -2.31 -5.52
C VAL A 77 -7.57 -2.26 -4.11
N ASP A 78 -7.29 -1.18 -3.39
CA ASP A 78 -7.96 -0.86 -2.14
C ASP A 78 -9.35 -0.30 -2.46
N VAL A 79 -10.40 -1.03 -2.09
CA VAL A 79 -11.79 -0.61 -2.21
C VAL A 79 -12.27 -0.20 -0.82
N SER A 80 -12.32 1.09 -0.55
CA SER A 80 -12.73 1.64 0.74
C SER A 80 -14.20 1.98 0.75
N ILE A 81 -14.90 1.61 1.82
CA ILE A 81 -16.32 1.92 2.01
C ILE A 81 -16.64 2.07 3.50
N ARG A 82 -17.64 2.89 3.81
CA ARG A 82 -18.21 2.92 5.16
C ARG A 82 -18.85 1.58 5.48
N ALA A 83 -18.37 0.92 6.52
CA ALA A 83 -18.78 -0.42 6.91
C ALA A 83 -20.29 -0.53 7.13
N THR A 84 -20.93 0.50 7.72
CA THR A 84 -22.38 0.52 7.93
C THR A 84 -23.16 0.42 6.62
N ASP A 85 -22.72 1.14 5.58
CA ASP A 85 -23.44 1.24 4.30
C ASP A 85 -23.43 -0.10 3.56
N LEU A 86 -22.30 -0.83 3.65
CA LEU A 86 -22.19 -2.17 3.10
C LEU A 86 -22.97 -3.19 3.94
N MET A 87 -22.81 -3.16 5.26
CA MET A 87 -23.41 -4.13 6.17
C MET A 87 -24.94 -4.10 6.11
N GLU A 88 -25.56 -2.92 5.93
CA GLU A 88 -27.00 -2.75 5.72
C GLU A 88 -27.55 -3.51 4.49
N LYS A 89 -26.69 -3.89 3.53
CA LYS A 89 -27.09 -4.66 2.35
C LYS A 89 -27.18 -6.16 2.61
N PHE A 90 -26.61 -6.65 3.72
CA PHE A 90 -26.70 -8.05 4.10
C PHE A 90 -28.02 -8.34 4.83
N GLU A 91 -28.43 -9.61 4.82
CA GLU A 91 -29.65 -10.03 5.53
C GLU A 91 -29.45 -10.01 7.05
N HIS A 92 -30.25 -9.22 7.76
CA HIS A 92 -30.24 -9.12 9.23
C HIS A 92 -31.42 -9.87 9.87
N SER A 93 -31.68 -11.11 9.44
CA SER A 93 -32.80 -11.91 10.00
C SER A 93 -32.61 -12.28 11.48
N HIS A 94 -31.37 -12.22 11.99
CA HIS A 94 -30.99 -12.56 13.35
C HIS A 94 -29.90 -11.60 13.87
N ASP A 95 -29.73 -11.53 15.19
CA ASP A 95 -28.61 -10.82 15.82
C ASP A 95 -27.27 -11.36 15.32
N ILE A 96 -26.32 -10.45 15.07
CA ILE A 96 -24.94 -10.83 14.78
C ILE A 96 -24.33 -11.38 16.08
N VAL A 97 -23.75 -12.58 15.99
CA VAL A 97 -23.00 -13.22 17.07
C VAL A 97 -21.51 -12.96 16.82
N PRO A 98 -20.86 -12.04 17.57
CA PRO A 98 -19.45 -11.70 17.32
C PRO A 98 -18.54 -12.91 17.56
N ARG A 99 -17.83 -13.37 16.54
CA ARG A 99 -16.89 -14.50 16.62
C ARG A 99 -15.68 -14.24 15.74
N HIS A 100 -14.48 -14.45 16.28
CA HIS A 100 -13.27 -14.44 15.47
C HIS A 100 -13.23 -15.63 14.51
N HIS A 101 -12.87 -15.36 13.26
CA HIS A 101 -12.57 -16.34 12.23
C HIS A 101 -11.24 -16.00 11.61
N GLU A 102 -10.33 -16.97 11.52
CA GLU A 102 -9.01 -16.82 10.87
C GLU A 102 -9.11 -16.72 9.34
N ARG A 103 -10.16 -17.33 8.78
CA ARG A 103 -10.51 -17.30 7.36
C ARG A 103 -12.02 -17.23 7.20
N ILE A 104 -12.48 -16.44 6.24
CA ILE A 104 -13.90 -16.20 6.01
C ILE A 104 -14.40 -17.13 4.90
N ASN A 105 -15.34 -18.01 5.23
CA ASN A 105 -15.90 -18.98 4.31
C ASN A 105 -17.36 -18.72 3.93
N SER A 106 -17.98 -17.66 4.41
CA SER A 106 -19.36 -17.29 4.04
C SER A 106 -19.68 -15.86 4.44
N ASN A 107 -20.79 -15.31 3.93
CA ASN A 107 -21.30 -14.00 4.37
C ASN A 107 -21.68 -14.00 5.86
N VAL A 108 -22.08 -15.15 6.41
CA VAL A 108 -22.35 -15.28 7.85
C VAL A 108 -21.06 -15.15 8.65
N GLU A 109 -20.00 -15.87 8.26
CA GLU A 109 -18.69 -15.75 8.91
C GLU A 109 -18.09 -14.35 8.74
N LEU A 110 -18.34 -13.68 7.60
CA LEU A 110 -17.97 -12.29 7.39
C LEU A 110 -18.64 -11.38 8.43
N MET A 111 -19.95 -11.52 8.62
CA MET A 111 -20.70 -10.74 9.61
C MET A 111 -20.27 -11.05 11.05
N GLU A 112 -20.04 -12.33 11.38
CA GLU A 112 -19.56 -12.75 12.70
C GLU A 112 -18.17 -12.18 13.01
N SER A 113 -17.24 -12.27 12.05
CA SER A 113 -15.86 -11.77 12.16
C SER A 113 -15.82 -10.25 12.21
N PHE A 114 -16.50 -9.58 11.28
CA PHE A 114 -16.66 -8.12 11.33
C PHE A 114 -17.25 -7.68 12.66
N GLY A 115 -18.33 -8.33 13.12
CA GLY A 115 -18.95 -8.03 14.42
C GLY A 115 -18.00 -8.19 15.61
N HIS A 116 -17.11 -9.18 15.58
CA HIS A 116 -16.08 -9.38 16.61
C HIS A 116 -15.16 -8.18 16.75
N TYR A 117 -14.60 -7.68 15.66
CA TYR A 117 -13.66 -6.55 15.70
C TYR A 117 -14.36 -5.20 15.81
N PHE A 118 -15.50 -5.02 15.15
CA PHE A 118 -16.31 -3.82 15.17
C PHE A 118 -16.77 -3.46 16.60
N SER A 119 -17.29 -4.45 17.35
CA SER A 119 -17.75 -4.26 18.73
C SER A 119 -16.62 -3.91 19.72
N GLN A 120 -15.38 -4.25 19.39
CA GLN A 120 -14.17 -3.90 20.14
C GLN A 120 -13.51 -2.62 19.62
N GLY A 121 -13.93 -2.11 18.46
CA GLY A 121 -13.26 -1.06 17.71
C GLY A 121 -11.81 -1.42 17.37
N ALA A 122 -11.50 -2.70 17.17
CA ALA A 122 -10.16 -3.18 16.86
C ALA A 122 -9.92 -3.20 15.34
N ALA A 123 -8.67 -3.12 14.92
CA ALA A 123 -8.30 -3.32 13.51
C ALA A 123 -8.20 -4.83 13.25
N ALA A 124 -8.52 -5.25 12.03
CA ALA A 124 -8.33 -6.62 11.61
C ALA A 124 -8.15 -6.71 10.11
N GLU A 125 -7.49 -7.77 9.69
CA GLU A 125 -7.38 -8.19 8.30
C GLU A 125 -7.69 -9.67 8.22
N GLN A 126 -8.59 -10.05 7.33
CA GLN A 126 -9.02 -11.43 7.15
C GLN A 126 -9.10 -11.77 5.66
N SER A 127 -8.73 -13.00 5.33
CA SER A 127 -8.85 -13.52 3.96
C SER A 127 -10.12 -14.31 3.77
N MET A 128 -10.83 -14.06 2.68
CA MET A 128 -11.99 -14.84 2.28
C MET A 128 -11.58 -16.02 1.41
N VAL A 129 -11.93 -17.24 1.82
CA VAL A 129 -11.48 -18.48 1.16
C VAL A 129 -12.65 -19.42 0.79
N CYS A 130 -13.94 -19.04 0.98
CA CYS A 130 -15.21 -19.82 0.74
C CYS A 130 -14.95 -21.26 0.25
N THR A 131 -14.56 -22.15 1.17
CA THR A 131 -14.34 -23.57 0.86
C THR A 131 -15.61 -24.40 1.06
N SER A 132 -16.71 -23.80 1.54
CA SER A 132 -17.86 -24.54 2.07
C SER A 132 -18.96 -24.83 1.05
N ILE A 133 -19.44 -26.08 1.07
CA ILE A 133 -20.69 -26.55 0.45
C ILE A 133 -21.92 -25.71 0.87
N HIS A 134 -21.84 -24.95 1.97
CA HIS A 134 -22.92 -24.06 2.44
C HIS A 134 -22.95 -22.68 1.75
N CYS A 135 -21.97 -22.35 0.89
CA CYS A 135 -22.08 -21.22 -0.07
C CYS A 135 -23.03 -21.56 -1.25
N ARG A 136 -23.89 -22.61 -1.16
CA ARG A 136 -24.83 -23.05 -2.20
C ARG A 136 -26.20 -22.38 -2.08
N PRO A 137 -26.68 -21.65 -3.11
CA PRO A 137 -28.12 -21.47 -3.30
C PRO A 137 -28.75 -22.83 -3.62
N LEU A 138 -30.05 -22.97 -3.34
CA LEU A 138 -30.89 -24.16 -3.59
C LEU A 138 -31.03 -24.57 -5.09
N LEU A 139 -30.19 -24.04 -5.98
CA LEU A 139 -30.15 -24.29 -7.42
C LEU A 139 -28.69 -24.36 -7.90
N SER A 140 -28.16 -25.57 -8.06
CA SER A 140 -27.09 -26.07 -8.98
C SER A 140 -25.88 -25.22 -9.44
N PHE A 141 -25.63 -24.00 -8.94
CA PHE A 141 -24.50 -23.15 -9.33
C PHE A 141 -24.04 -22.38 -8.08
N ALA A 142 -23.13 -22.99 -7.31
CA ALA A 142 -22.50 -22.30 -6.18
C ALA A 142 -21.25 -21.58 -6.69
N PRO A 143 -21.10 -20.28 -6.42
CA PRO A 143 -19.89 -19.56 -6.75
C PRO A 143 -18.67 -20.13 -6.00
N SER A 144 -17.52 -20.19 -6.65
CA SER A 144 -16.23 -20.41 -5.99
C SER A 144 -15.95 -19.33 -4.92
N SER A 145 -14.95 -19.54 -4.06
CA SER A 145 -14.55 -18.54 -3.06
C SER A 145 -14.23 -17.16 -3.64
N ALA A 146 -13.56 -17.16 -4.80
CA ALA A 146 -13.28 -15.97 -5.58
C ALA A 146 -14.58 -15.24 -5.99
N GLU A 147 -15.59 -15.98 -6.45
CA GLU A 147 -16.86 -15.39 -6.88
C GLU A 147 -17.67 -14.81 -5.70
N ALA A 148 -17.66 -15.45 -4.53
CA ALA A 148 -18.35 -14.94 -3.35
C ALA A 148 -17.73 -13.62 -2.85
N PHE A 149 -16.39 -13.57 -2.75
CA PHE A 149 -15.68 -12.34 -2.42
C PHE A 149 -15.95 -11.25 -3.47
N HIS A 150 -15.88 -11.61 -4.75
CA HIS A 150 -16.12 -10.66 -5.83
C HIS A 150 -17.54 -10.10 -5.82
N GLN A 151 -18.55 -10.89 -5.46
CA GLN A 151 -19.92 -10.38 -5.26
C GLN A 151 -20.00 -9.34 -4.16
N VAL A 152 -19.28 -9.52 -3.05
CA VAL A 152 -19.19 -8.52 -1.97
C VAL A 152 -18.50 -7.24 -2.46
N VAL A 153 -17.39 -7.37 -3.21
CA VAL A 153 -16.70 -6.22 -3.81
C VAL A 153 -17.59 -5.49 -4.81
N GLN A 154 -18.32 -6.20 -5.67
CA GLN A 154 -19.26 -5.60 -6.62
C GLN A 154 -20.43 -4.89 -5.92
N LEU A 155 -20.93 -5.49 -4.83
CA LEU A 155 -21.93 -4.85 -3.98
C LEU A 155 -21.37 -3.56 -3.36
N ALA A 156 -20.13 -3.57 -2.85
CA ALA A 156 -19.47 -2.37 -2.34
C ALA A 156 -19.31 -1.30 -3.44
N LYS A 157 -18.79 -1.68 -4.61
CA LYS A 157 -18.65 -0.79 -5.79
C LYS A 157 -19.98 -0.18 -6.27
N SER A 158 -21.13 -0.81 -5.96
CA SER A 158 -22.46 -0.28 -6.29
C SER A 158 -22.96 0.82 -5.36
N ILE A 159 -22.28 1.04 -4.22
CA ILE A 159 -22.69 2.01 -3.20
C ILE A 159 -21.96 3.35 -3.44
N PRO A 160 -22.65 4.50 -3.41
CA PRO A 160 -22.05 5.80 -3.76
C PRO A 160 -20.87 6.27 -2.88
N THR A 161 -20.72 5.73 -1.67
CA THR A 161 -19.66 6.08 -0.72
C THR A 161 -18.37 5.29 -0.95
N VAL A 162 -18.34 4.43 -1.96
CA VAL A 162 -17.15 3.64 -2.29
C VAL A 162 -16.07 4.50 -2.92
N GLU A 163 -14.84 4.31 -2.47
CA GLU A 163 -13.63 4.86 -3.08
C GLU A 163 -12.73 3.70 -3.51
N SER A 164 -11.96 3.90 -4.58
CA SER A 164 -10.99 2.92 -5.04
C SER A 164 -9.64 3.62 -5.19
N ALA A 165 -8.61 3.01 -4.61
CA ALA A 165 -7.25 3.50 -4.63
C ALA A 165 -6.30 2.37 -5.01
N LEU A 166 -5.11 2.76 -5.47
CA LEU A 166 -4.04 1.81 -5.74
C LEU A 166 -3.45 1.31 -4.41
N GLY A 167 -3.51 0.02 -4.18
CA GLY A 167 -2.88 -0.65 -3.03
C GLY A 167 -1.68 -1.50 -3.46
N GLY A 168 -1.10 -2.19 -2.48
CA GLY A 168 0.12 -2.99 -2.64
C GLY A 168 1.42 -2.20 -2.54
N ASN A 169 2.32 -2.63 -1.64
CA ASN A 169 3.60 -1.97 -1.37
C ASN A 169 4.41 -1.66 -2.65
N ALA A 170 4.56 -2.64 -3.54
CA ALA A 170 5.35 -2.47 -4.75
C ALA A 170 4.69 -1.49 -5.74
N ALA A 171 3.38 -1.61 -5.94
CA ALA A 171 2.61 -0.70 -6.79
C ALA A 171 2.60 0.74 -6.27
N GLN A 172 2.44 0.97 -4.97
CA GLN A 172 2.49 2.32 -4.39
C GLN A 172 3.88 2.96 -4.53
N MET A 173 4.96 2.20 -4.30
CA MET A 173 6.33 2.69 -4.53
C MET A 173 6.57 3.00 -6.02
N ALA A 174 6.09 2.15 -6.93
CA ALA A 174 6.17 2.38 -8.37
C ALA A 174 5.43 3.66 -8.79
N GLN A 175 4.22 3.86 -8.26
CA GLN A 175 3.41 5.05 -8.50
C GLN A 175 4.14 6.31 -8.00
N ARG A 176 4.72 6.25 -6.80
CA ARG A 176 5.48 7.37 -6.23
C ARG A 176 6.72 7.70 -7.07
N ALA A 177 7.47 6.69 -7.49
CA ALA A 177 8.63 6.86 -8.37
C ALA A 177 8.23 7.51 -9.72
N ALA A 178 7.09 7.14 -10.27
CA ALA A 178 6.61 7.74 -11.52
C ALA A 178 6.29 9.24 -11.35
N TYR A 179 5.68 9.64 -10.23
CA TYR A 179 5.45 11.06 -9.91
C TYR A 179 6.74 11.86 -9.71
N GLU A 180 7.82 11.20 -9.29
CA GLU A 180 9.15 11.83 -9.15
C GLU A 180 9.91 11.92 -10.48
N GLY A 181 9.34 11.41 -11.57
CA GLY A 181 9.88 11.52 -12.92
C GLY A 181 10.82 10.37 -13.33
N PHE A 182 10.81 9.26 -12.60
CA PHE A 182 11.57 8.06 -12.96
C PHE A 182 10.91 7.26 -14.09
N GLU A 183 11.71 6.49 -14.81
CA GLU A 183 11.21 5.44 -15.70
C GLU A 183 10.92 4.20 -14.85
N VAL A 184 9.69 3.70 -14.90
CA VAL A 184 9.21 2.71 -13.94
C VAL A 184 8.70 1.46 -14.63
N LEU A 185 9.15 0.31 -14.15
CA LEU A 185 8.61 -1.02 -14.44
C LEU A 185 7.98 -1.59 -13.16
N LEU A 186 6.78 -2.16 -13.26
CA LEU A 186 6.11 -2.86 -12.18
C LEU A 186 5.74 -4.27 -12.63
N GLY A 187 6.19 -5.28 -11.89
CA GLY A 187 5.62 -6.63 -11.96
C GLY A 187 4.41 -6.72 -11.03
N GLY A 188 3.23 -6.90 -11.60
CA GLY A 188 1.97 -7.02 -10.85
C GLY A 188 0.86 -7.60 -11.71
N ALA A 189 -0.05 -8.38 -11.11
CA ALA A 189 -1.21 -8.93 -11.81
C ALA A 189 -2.30 -7.85 -11.91
N VAL A 190 -2.11 -6.92 -12.84
CA VAL A 190 -2.96 -5.74 -13.00
C VAL A 190 -4.07 -6.02 -14.01
N GLY A 191 -5.32 -5.89 -13.58
CA GLY A 191 -6.50 -5.96 -14.43
C GLY A 191 -6.88 -4.61 -15.02
N THR A 192 -8.07 -4.55 -15.63
CA THR A 192 -8.53 -3.36 -16.37
C THR A 192 -8.79 -2.17 -15.43
N ASP A 193 -9.46 -2.41 -14.31
CA ASP A 193 -9.83 -1.37 -13.35
C ASP A 193 -8.57 -0.78 -12.69
N MET A 194 -7.69 -1.60 -12.11
CA MET A 194 -6.43 -1.14 -11.51
C MET A 194 -5.53 -0.42 -12.51
N ARG A 195 -5.50 -0.83 -13.79
CA ARG A 195 -4.68 -0.16 -14.82
C ARG A 195 -5.01 1.33 -14.95
N THR A 196 -6.26 1.73 -14.70
CA THR A 196 -6.69 3.13 -14.77
C THR A 196 -6.17 4.01 -13.62
N LEU A 197 -5.74 3.39 -12.51
CA LEU A 197 -5.24 4.07 -11.32
C LEU A 197 -3.75 4.45 -11.43
N PHE A 198 -3.02 3.81 -12.34
CA PHE A 198 -1.59 4.03 -12.49
C PHE A 198 -1.23 5.32 -13.23
N HIS A 199 -0.10 5.92 -12.85
CA HIS A 199 0.53 6.98 -13.62
C HIS A 199 0.90 6.44 -15.03
N PRO A 200 0.72 7.22 -16.12
CA PRO A 200 1.00 6.76 -17.48
C PRO A 200 2.43 6.27 -17.73
N ASN A 201 3.40 6.73 -16.94
CA ASN A 201 4.81 6.31 -17.03
C ASN A 201 5.11 4.95 -16.37
N VAL A 202 4.14 4.31 -15.69
CA VAL A 202 4.32 2.99 -15.10
C VAL A 202 4.07 1.92 -16.16
N GLN A 203 5.17 1.28 -16.59
CA GLN A 203 5.12 0.10 -17.44
C GLN A 203 4.81 -1.11 -16.58
N VAL A 204 3.71 -1.80 -16.82
CA VAL A 204 3.31 -2.98 -16.05
C VAL A 204 3.60 -4.23 -16.87
N VAL A 205 4.12 -5.25 -16.19
CA VAL A 205 4.26 -6.62 -16.70
C VAL A 205 3.55 -7.59 -15.77
N GLY A 206 3.07 -8.69 -16.33
CA GLY A 206 2.12 -9.58 -15.69
C GLY A 206 0.69 -9.30 -16.16
N SER A 207 -0.17 -10.30 -16.02
CA SER A 207 -1.57 -10.23 -16.41
C SER A 207 -2.41 -11.08 -15.47
N VAL A 208 -3.65 -10.65 -15.29
CA VAL A 208 -4.70 -11.49 -14.71
C VAL A 208 -5.07 -12.58 -15.73
N GLU A 209 -5.40 -13.78 -15.26
CA GLU A 209 -5.83 -14.89 -16.13
C GLU A 209 -7.13 -14.53 -16.88
N ASP A 210 -7.39 -15.19 -18.02
CA ASP A 210 -8.61 -14.95 -18.80
C ASP A 210 -9.88 -15.20 -17.96
N GLY A 211 -10.67 -14.15 -17.75
CA GLY A 211 -11.87 -14.20 -16.88
C GLY A 211 -11.57 -14.14 -15.38
N GLY A 212 -10.29 -14.04 -15.00
CA GLY A 212 -9.85 -13.75 -13.64
C GLY A 212 -10.14 -12.31 -13.23
N GLN A 213 -10.04 -12.06 -11.93
CA GLN A 213 -10.20 -10.74 -11.30
C GLN A 213 -8.89 -10.36 -10.65
N GLU A 214 -8.50 -9.09 -10.75
CA GLU A 214 -7.33 -8.59 -10.03
C GLU A 214 -7.53 -8.69 -8.51
N ASP A 215 -6.41 -8.72 -7.78
CA ASP A 215 -6.44 -8.77 -6.32
C ASP A 215 -7.04 -7.46 -5.77
N VAL A 216 -7.99 -7.60 -4.83
CA VAL A 216 -8.75 -6.48 -4.24
C VAL A 216 -8.72 -6.62 -2.73
N HIS A 217 -8.49 -5.49 -2.05
CA HIS A 217 -8.56 -5.35 -0.61
C HIS A 217 -9.78 -4.48 -0.27
N LEU A 218 -10.81 -5.09 0.31
CA LEU A 218 -12.01 -4.37 0.74
C LEU A 218 -11.78 -3.80 2.14
N VAL A 219 -11.75 -2.47 2.24
CA VAL A 219 -11.52 -1.73 3.48
C VAL A 219 -12.86 -1.24 4.02
N LEU A 220 -13.30 -1.82 5.14
CA LEU A 220 -14.54 -1.46 5.82
C LEU A 220 -14.24 -0.48 6.96
N GLU A 221 -14.43 0.80 6.70
CA GLU A 221 -14.16 1.86 7.68
C GLU A 221 -15.38 2.14 8.56
N TYR A 222 -15.17 2.31 9.86
CA TYR A 222 -16.23 2.66 10.82
C TYR A 222 -15.77 3.70 11.81
N ALA A 223 -16.72 4.55 12.22
CA ALA A 223 -16.51 5.59 13.22
C ALA A 223 -16.97 5.15 14.61
N LYS A 224 -16.54 5.92 15.62
CA LYS A 224 -17.07 5.79 16.98
C LYS A 224 -18.58 6.03 16.97
N GLY A 225 -19.33 5.10 17.55
CA GLY A 225 -20.79 5.21 17.68
C GLY A 225 -21.56 4.76 16.44
N ASP A 226 -20.88 4.32 15.37
CA ASP A 226 -21.54 3.62 14.28
C ASP A 226 -22.23 2.36 14.83
N ALA A 227 -23.41 2.04 14.28
CA ALA A 227 -24.23 0.92 14.69
C ALA A 227 -24.52 0.02 13.50
N VAL A 228 -24.39 -1.30 13.70
CA VAL A 228 -24.72 -2.34 12.71
C VAL A 228 -25.51 -3.42 13.45
N ASN A 229 -26.77 -3.61 13.07
CA ASN A 229 -27.68 -4.53 13.76
C ASN A 229 -27.71 -4.31 15.29
N ASN A 230 -27.32 -5.32 16.07
CA ASN A 230 -27.25 -5.31 17.54
C ASN A 230 -25.91 -4.79 18.10
N LEU A 231 -24.99 -4.30 17.26
CA LEU A 231 -23.64 -3.91 17.65
C LEU A 231 -23.39 -2.40 17.47
N VAL A 232 -22.53 -1.83 18.32
CA VAL A 232 -22.09 -0.44 18.25
C VAL A 232 -20.58 -0.37 18.45
N SER A 233 -19.87 0.42 17.64
CA SER A 233 -18.42 0.53 17.75
C SER A 233 -17.97 1.55 18.80
N PRO A 234 -17.04 1.21 19.71
CA PRO A 234 -16.58 2.13 20.76
C PRO A 234 -15.57 3.19 20.28
N ARG A 235 -14.94 2.99 19.11
CA ARG A 235 -13.94 3.91 18.52
C ARG A 235 -13.87 3.72 17.00
N ALA A 236 -13.32 4.72 16.31
CA ALA A 236 -13.10 4.61 14.88
C ALA A 236 -11.98 3.61 14.56
N ASN A 237 -12.21 2.75 13.57
CA ASN A 237 -11.21 1.82 13.05
C ASN A 237 -11.64 1.27 11.67
N ARG A 238 -10.90 0.29 11.15
CA ARG A 238 -11.16 -0.35 9.87
C ARG A 238 -10.96 -1.87 9.92
N TYR A 239 -11.71 -2.58 9.10
CA TYR A 239 -11.61 -4.03 8.90
C TYR A 239 -11.28 -4.31 7.44
N TYR A 240 -10.20 -5.03 7.18
CA TYR A 240 -9.77 -5.45 5.85
C TYR A 240 -10.29 -6.85 5.53
N LEU A 241 -10.84 -7.00 4.32
CA LEU A 241 -11.19 -8.29 3.74
C LEU A 241 -10.51 -8.42 2.38
N ASN A 242 -9.70 -9.46 2.18
CA ASN A 242 -9.02 -9.70 0.91
C ASN A 242 -9.30 -11.10 0.36
N HIS A 243 -8.98 -11.29 -0.92
CA HIS A 243 -8.87 -12.59 -1.58
C HIS A 243 -7.66 -12.56 -2.51
N ASP A 244 -6.46 -12.46 -1.93
CA ASP A 244 -5.22 -12.39 -2.69
C ASP A 244 -4.88 -13.75 -3.29
N VAL A 245 -4.90 -13.82 -4.63
CA VAL A 245 -4.52 -15.01 -5.38
C VAL A 245 -3.17 -14.79 -6.06
N TYR A 246 -3.01 -13.65 -6.73
CA TYR A 246 -1.84 -13.39 -7.57
C TYR A 246 -0.63 -12.96 -6.75
N ASN A 247 -0.85 -12.06 -5.79
CA ASN A 247 0.14 -11.58 -4.83
C ASN A 247 0.66 -12.75 -3.98
N ALA A 248 -0.27 -13.58 -3.46
CA ALA A 248 0.07 -14.69 -2.59
C ALA A 248 0.96 -15.76 -3.26
N ARG A 249 0.82 -15.91 -4.60
CA ARG A 249 1.58 -16.88 -5.40
C ARG A 249 2.82 -16.30 -6.07
N LEU A 250 3.09 -15.00 -5.88
CA LEU A 250 4.09 -14.25 -6.66
C LEU A 250 3.96 -14.53 -8.16
N SER A 251 2.73 -14.57 -8.66
CA SER A 251 2.39 -15.12 -9.99
C SER A 251 3.14 -14.48 -11.17
N VAL A 252 3.56 -13.23 -11.02
CA VAL A 252 4.18 -12.40 -12.08
C VAL A 252 5.70 -12.45 -12.10
N LEU A 253 6.32 -13.27 -11.24
CA LEU A 253 7.77 -13.27 -11.04
C LEU A 253 8.55 -13.60 -12.32
N GLU A 254 8.06 -14.55 -13.13
CA GLU A 254 8.70 -14.97 -14.38
C GLU A 254 8.66 -13.87 -15.44
N GLU A 255 7.50 -13.26 -15.66
CA GLU A 255 7.33 -12.14 -16.59
C GLU A 255 8.15 -10.94 -16.15
N PHE A 256 8.19 -10.67 -14.84
CA PHE A 256 9.02 -9.63 -14.28
C PHE A 256 10.50 -9.89 -14.55
N ASP A 257 11.03 -11.07 -14.19
CA ASP A 257 12.44 -11.44 -14.41
C ASP A 257 12.85 -11.34 -15.89
N GLN A 258 11.98 -11.78 -16.80
CA GLN A 258 12.21 -11.63 -18.24
C GLN A 258 12.29 -10.15 -18.65
N ALA A 259 11.37 -9.32 -18.16
CA ALA A 259 11.33 -7.90 -18.47
C ALA A 259 12.54 -7.12 -17.94
N LEU A 260 13.15 -7.55 -16.81
CA LEU A 260 14.34 -6.93 -16.23
C LEU A 260 15.51 -6.85 -17.21
N THR A 261 15.67 -7.84 -18.08
CA THR A 261 16.77 -7.87 -19.05
C THR A 261 16.67 -6.72 -20.06
N THR A 262 15.48 -6.47 -20.60
CA THR A 262 15.25 -5.40 -21.57
C THR A 262 15.17 -4.04 -20.88
N PHE A 263 14.52 -3.97 -19.72
CA PHE A 263 14.38 -2.73 -18.96
C PHE A 263 15.70 -2.25 -18.35
N ASN A 264 16.62 -3.16 -18.02
CA ASN A 264 17.95 -2.89 -17.48
C ASN A 264 17.92 -1.85 -16.33
N PRO A 265 17.22 -2.14 -15.21
CA PRO A 265 17.03 -1.18 -14.13
C PRO A 265 18.33 -0.87 -13.40
N ASN A 266 18.38 0.32 -12.80
CA ASN A 266 19.43 0.67 -11.84
C ASN A 266 19.17 0.05 -10.46
N MET A 267 17.89 -0.17 -10.14
CA MET A 267 17.45 -0.72 -8.87
C MET A 267 16.18 -1.55 -9.05
N VAL A 268 16.14 -2.70 -8.38
CA VAL A 268 14.97 -3.57 -8.25
C VAL A 268 14.51 -3.53 -6.80
N VAL A 269 13.22 -3.30 -6.61
CA VAL A 269 12.57 -3.23 -5.30
C VAL A 269 11.58 -4.37 -5.20
N ILE A 270 11.71 -5.20 -4.16
CA ILE A 270 10.78 -6.28 -3.83
C ILE A 270 9.94 -5.86 -2.63
N GLY A 271 8.64 -6.11 -2.65
CA GLY A 271 7.70 -5.89 -1.56
C GLY A 271 6.48 -6.78 -1.72
N GLY A 272 5.70 -6.92 -0.63
CA GLY A 272 4.47 -7.71 -0.64
C GLY A 272 4.64 -9.20 -0.31
N LEU A 273 5.81 -9.65 0.15
CA LEU A 273 6.04 -11.06 0.46
C LEU A 273 5.20 -11.56 1.64
N GLN A 274 4.75 -10.68 2.54
CA GLN A 274 3.83 -11.01 3.61
C GLN A 274 2.48 -11.54 3.10
N LEU A 275 2.04 -11.09 1.91
CA LEU A 275 0.78 -11.53 1.30
C LEU A 275 0.81 -13.01 0.88
N MET A 276 1.99 -13.63 0.83
CA MET A 276 2.12 -15.06 0.57
C MET A 276 1.41 -15.90 1.64
N GLU A 277 1.21 -15.41 2.88
CA GLU A 277 0.56 -16.19 3.96
C GLU A 277 -0.92 -16.54 3.67
N VAL A 278 -1.54 -15.86 2.70
CA VAL A 278 -2.88 -16.22 2.21
C VAL A 278 -2.85 -17.60 1.54
N ASP A 279 -1.71 -17.97 0.95
CA ASP A 279 -1.49 -19.28 0.35
C ASP A 279 -1.09 -20.33 1.41
N THR A 280 -2.00 -21.26 1.70
CA THR A 280 -1.76 -22.31 2.69
C THR A 280 -0.87 -23.46 2.19
N ASP A 281 -0.45 -23.45 0.92
CA ASP A 281 0.48 -24.44 0.38
C ASP A 281 1.93 -24.01 0.66
N GLU A 282 2.47 -24.49 1.79
CA GLU A 282 3.82 -24.15 2.24
C GLU A 282 4.90 -24.53 1.21
N ASP A 283 4.76 -25.70 0.56
CA ASP A 283 5.71 -26.18 -0.45
C ASP A 283 5.74 -25.24 -1.67
N ARG A 284 4.56 -24.78 -2.11
CA ARG A 284 4.46 -23.79 -3.18
C ARG A 284 5.08 -22.47 -2.75
N ARG A 285 4.73 -21.93 -1.58
CA ARG A 285 5.32 -20.68 -1.06
C ARG A 285 6.85 -20.76 -1.03
N TYR A 286 7.38 -21.84 -0.48
CA TYR A 286 8.82 -22.08 -0.39
C TYR A 286 9.47 -22.17 -1.78
N SER A 287 8.84 -22.87 -2.74
CA SER A 287 9.32 -22.93 -4.12
C SER A 287 9.37 -21.53 -4.77
N ARG A 288 8.33 -20.70 -4.60
CA ARG A 288 8.31 -19.34 -5.14
C ARG A 288 9.39 -18.46 -4.53
N LEU A 289 9.63 -18.57 -3.23
CA LEU A 289 10.73 -17.85 -2.56
C LEU A 289 12.10 -18.30 -3.05
N LYS A 290 12.28 -19.59 -3.40
CA LYS A 290 13.52 -20.05 -4.05
C LYS A 290 13.72 -19.45 -5.43
N ASP A 291 12.66 -19.35 -6.23
CA ASP A 291 12.73 -18.73 -7.56
C ASP A 291 13.13 -17.25 -7.44
N LEU A 292 12.51 -16.54 -6.49
CA LEU A 292 12.85 -15.15 -6.17
C LEU A 292 14.30 -15.02 -5.69
N SER A 293 14.74 -15.91 -4.79
CA SER A 293 16.11 -15.98 -4.30
C SER A 293 17.11 -16.13 -5.44
N ALA A 294 16.84 -17.04 -6.39
CA ALA A 294 17.68 -17.25 -7.56
C ALA A 294 17.72 -16.01 -8.47
N MET A 295 16.60 -15.31 -8.66
CA MET A 295 16.55 -14.04 -9.39
C MET A 295 17.42 -12.97 -8.71
N LEU A 296 17.27 -12.77 -7.39
CA LEU A 296 18.05 -11.80 -6.63
C LEU A 296 19.55 -12.12 -6.66
N GLN A 297 19.94 -13.39 -6.56
CA GLN A 297 21.34 -13.81 -6.71
C GLN A 297 21.91 -13.45 -8.09
N ARG A 298 21.14 -13.64 -9.18
CA ARG A 298 21.56 -13.22 -10.53
C ARG A 298 21.76 -11.72 -10.62
N LEU A 299 20.81 -10.93 -10.10
CA LEU A 299 20.89 -9.46 -10.12
C LEU A 299 22.10 -8.95 -9.34
N THR A 300 22.29 -9.45 -8.12
CA THR A 300 23.40 -9.03 -7.25
C THR A 300 24.78 -9.45 -7.77
N ALA A 301 24.88 -10.57 -8.50
CA ALA A 301 26.14 -11.03 -9.09
C ALA A 301 26.72 -10.06 -10.14
N THR A 302 25.86 -9.30 -10.84
CA THR A 302 26.30 -8.36 -11.89
C THR A 302 26.90 -7.06 -11.34
N LYS A 303 26.65 -6.73 -10.06
CA LYS A 303 27.00 -5.46 -9.38
C LYS A 303 26.51 -4.18 -10.07
N SER A 304 25.72 -4.26 -11.14
CA SER A 304 25.19 -3.10 -11.87
C SER A 304 23.79 -2.69 -11.42
N THR A 305 23.07 -3.60 -10.76
CA THR A 305 21.69 -3.39 -10.29
C THR A 305 21.65 -3.50 -8.77
N LEU A 306 21.16 -2.45 -8.09
CA LEU A 306 20.90 -2.48 -6.66
C LEU A 306 19.59 -3.23 -6.38
N THR A 307 19.50 -3.87 -5.24
CA THR A 307 18.28 -4.60 -4.82
C THR A 307 17.86 -4.12 -3.44
N HIS A 308 16.57 -3.86 -3.28
CA HIS A 308 15.96 -3.48 -2.01
C HIS A 308 14.78 -4.38 -1.70
N TYR A 309 14.62 -4.74 -0.43
CA TYR A 309 13.43 -5.43 0.06
C TYR A 309 12.68 -4.54 1.04
N GLU A 310 11.48 -4.12 0.66
CA GLU A 310 10.50 -3.50 1.54
C GLU A 310 9.86 -4.60 2.37
N PHE A 311 10.41 -4.78 3.56
CA PHE A 311 10.09 -5.84 4.49
C PHE A 311 8.81 -5.51 5.24
N ALA A 312 7.87 -6.44 5.21
CA ALA A 312 6.69 -6.43 6.06
C ALA A 312 6.62 -7.77 6.81
N ALA A 313 6.15 -7.75 8.05
CA ALA A 313 6.03 -8.96 8.84
C ALA A 313 4.83 -9.80 8.37
N ALA A 314 5.06 -11.10 8.19
CA ALA A 314 3.99 -12.10 8.08
C ALA A 314 3.62 -12.59 9.48
N SER A 315 2.34 -12.93 9.68
CA SER A 315 1.85 -13.63 10.86
C SER A 315 2.27 -15.12 10.82
N ASP A 316 2.42 -15.67 9.61
CA ASP A 316 2.98 -17.01 9.41
C ASP A 316 4.49 -17.05 9.66
N PHE A 317 4.87 -17.74 10.74
CA PHE A 317 6.26 -17.88 11.16
C PHE A 317 7.13 -18.74 10.25
N THR A 318 6.56 -19.67 9.48
CA THR A 318 7.30 -20.44 8.47
C THR A 318 7.66 -19.54 7.29
N LEU A 319 6.69 -18.75 6.81
CA LEU A 319 6.90 -17.78 5.74
C LEU A 319 7.92 -16.72 6.14
N PHE A 320 7.83 -16.24 7.38
CA PHE A 320 8.77 -15.27 7.92
C PHE A 320 10.21 -15.83 7.91
N ASP A 321 10.40 -17.05 8.45
CA ASP A 321 11.69 -17.74 8.49
C ASP A 321 12.28 -17.94 7.08
N ASP A 322 11.47 -18.40 6.14
CA ASP A 322 11.87 -18.60 4.75
C ASP A 322 12.27 -17.30 4.08
N THR A 323 11.50 -16.22 4.30
CA THR A 323 11.79 -14.90 3.71
C THR A 323 13.11 -14.35 4.26
N VAL A 324 13.35 -14.47 5.56
CA VAL A 324 14.61 -14.06 6.18
C VAL A 324 15.79 -14.86 5.63
N LYS A 325 15.64 -16.17 5.42
CA LYS A 325 16.73 -17.04 4.95
C LYS A 325 16.99 -16.95 3.45
N LEU A 326 15.96 -16.80 2.64
CA LEU A 326 16.04 -16.89 1.17
C LEU A 326 16.14 -15.52 0.49
N VAL A 327 15.68 -14.44 1.12
CA VAL A 327 15.63 -13.09 0.50
C VAL A 327 16.67 -12.16 1.09
N LEU A 328 16.70 -11.99 2.42
CA LEU A 328 17.58 -11.00 3.06
C LEU A 328 19.08 -11.15 2.71
N PRO A 329 19.66 -12.35 2.55
CA PRO A 329 21.07 -12.49 2.15
C PRO A 329 21.38 -12.01 0.73
N HIS A 330 20.36 -11.73 -0.09
CA HIS A 330 20.49 -11.41 -1.52
C HIS A 330 19.97 -10.01 -1.86
N VAL A 331 19.83 -9.13 -0.87
CA VAL A 331 19.48 -7.71 -1.08
C VAL A 331 20.56 -6.77 -0.57
N HIS A 332 20.69 -5.61 -1.23
CA HIS A 332 21.64 -4.57 -0.84
C HIS A 332 21.08 -3.61 0.23
N SER A 333 19.75 -3.54 0.32
CA SER A 333 19.03 -2.59 1.18
C SER A 333 17.73 -3.23 1.66
N ILE A 334 17.27 -2.82 2.85
CA ILE A 334 16.02 -3.26 3.47
C ILE A 334 15.29 -2.04 4.02
N GLY A 335 13.97 -2.04 3.94
CA GLY A 335 13.06 -1.04 4.53
C GLY A 335 12.02 -1.72 5.42
N PHE A 336 11.69 -1.12 6.56
CA PHE A 336 10.68 -1.62 7.51
C PHE A 336 10.34 -0.55 8.55
N ASN A 337 9.22 -0.70 9.26
CA ASN A 337 8.86 0.10 10.43
C ASN A 337 9.41 -0.48 11.75
N GLU A 338 9.06 0.14 12.87
CA GLU A 338 9.49 -0.25 14.21
C GLU A 338 8.97 -1.61 14.69
N GLN A 339 7.78 -2.03 14.26
CA GLN A 339 7.18 -3.32 14.61
C GLN A 339 7.92 -4.46 13.89
N GLU A 340 8.11 -4.32 12.59
CA GLU A 340 8.89 -5.29 11.81
C GLU A 340 10.34 -5.36 12.28
N LEU A 341 10.96 -4.22 12.63
CA LEU A 341 12.29 -4.20 13.23
C LEU A 341 12.33 -5.02 14.54
N ALA A 342 11.34 -4.87 15.40
CA ALA A 342 11.28 -5.61 16.66
C ALA A 342 11.17 -7.13 16.43
N ILE A 343 10.32 -7.56 15.48
CA ILE A 343 10.14 -8.97 15.12
C ILE A 343 11.42 -9.54 14.51
N LEU A 344 12.01 -8.83 13.54
CA LEU A 344 13.26 -9.24 12.88
C LEU A 344 14.42 -9.33 13.89
N HIS A 345 14.57 -8.33 14.75
CA HIS A 345 15.59 -8.35 15.80
C HIS A 345 15.41 -9.55 16.73
N HIS A 346 14.18 -9.81 17.19
CA HIS A 346 13.91 -10.97 18.03
C HIS A 346 14.31 -12.27 17.32
N PHE A 347 13.85 -12.47 16.09
CA PHE A 347 14.16 -13.64 15.28
C PHE A 347 15.68 -13.85 15.12
N LEU A 348 16.43 -12.80 14.80
CA LEU A 348 17.89 -12.89 14.65
C LEU A 348 18.62 -13.24 15.95
N MET A 349 18.06 -12.87 17.10
CA MET A 349 18.67 -13.13 18.42
C MET A 349 18.33 -14.50 18.99
N THR A 350 17.13 -15.02 18.73
CA THR A 350 16.62 -16.24 19.36
C THR A 350 16.57 -17.44 18.41
N GLY A 351 16.60 -17.20 17.09
CA GLY A 351 16.32 -18.22 16.08
C GLY A 351 14.86 -18.65 16.04
N THR A 352 13.98 -17.95 16.76
CA THR A 352 12.53 -18.18 16.78
C THR A 352 11.83 -16.84 16.56
N PRO A 353 10.77 -16.77 15.75
CA PRO A 353 10.03 -15.52 15.61
C PRO A 353 9.26 -15.18 16.91
N SER A 354 9.07 -13.88 17.17
CA SER A 354 8.45 -13.42 18.41
C SER A 354 6.95 -13.73 18.41
N ASN A 355 6.46 -14.49 19.40
CA ASN A 355 5.04 -14.51 19.71
C ASN A 355 4.64 -13.09 20.17
N GLN A 356 3.84 -12.38 19.38
CA GLN A 356 3.12 -11.21 19.87
C GLN A 356 2.02 -11.63 20.84
#